data_AF-A0A4R4JHB4-F1
#
_entry.id   AF-A0A4R4JHB4-F1
#
_cell.length_a   1.000
_cell.length_b   1.000
_cell.length_c   1.000
_cell.angle_alpha   90.00
_cell.angle_beta   90.00
_cell.angle_gamma   90.00
#
_symmetry.space_group_name_H-M   'P 1'
#
loop_
_entity.id
_entity.type
_entity.pdbx_description
1 polymer ?
#
loop_
_entity_poly.entity_id
_entity_poly.type
_entity_poly.pdbx_seq_one_letter_code
_entity_poly.pdbx_strand_id
1 'polypeptide(L)'
;MGTTSMRLASGLASHKRSFEHPIEAIREAVVMCRLLRTTMRLRPDRIVVGEIRGGEAYTLLKSWNSGHPGGVATMHANSSEEGLQKLAHYIYENESAQGFTPDTIGWMIAKSVNLVVVIEKIAMEPGRMVTEICEVSGFMNDCYNMNVLCLQSNGYCEFKPRI
;
A
#
# COMPACT_ATOMS: atom_id res chain seq x y z
N MET A 1 -5.90 -44.84 50.30
CA MET A 1 -4.77 -43.92 50.01
C MET A 1 -4.26 -44.23 48.61
N GLY A 2 -4.24 -43.25 47.71
CA GLY A 2 -3.74 -43.42 46.33
C GLY A 2 -4.68 -42.83 45.29
N THR A 3 -4.71 -41.51 45.23
CA THR A 3 -5.50 -40.68 44.30
C THR A 3 -4.93 -40.71 42.88
N THR A 4 -5.82 -40.95 41.90
CA THR A 4 -5.58 -40.82 40.46
C THR A 4 -5.35 -39.35 40.10
N SER A 5 -4.15 -39.01 39.62
CA SER A 5 -3.84 -37.67 39.10
C SER A 5 -3.92 -37.67 37.57
N MET A 6 -5.02 -37.11 37.06
CA MET A 6 -5.25 -36.78 35.66
C MET A 6 -4.47 -35.50 35.34
N ARG A 7 -3.45 -35.59 34.47
CA ARG A 7 -2.69 -34.42 34.00
C ARG A 7 -3.53 -33.59 33.04
N LEU A 8 -3.64 -32.31 33.38
CA LEU A 8 -4.43 -31.27 32.74
C LEU A 8 -3.92 -30.96 31.32
N ALA A 9 -4.86 -30.82 30.39
CA ALA A 9 -4.66 -30.19 29.11
C ALA A 9 -4.30 -28.72 29.30
N SER A 10 -3.15 -28.29 28.79
CA SER A 10 -2.75 -26.89 28.74
C SER A 10 -3.56 -26.16 27.66
N GLY A 11 -4.70 -25.59 28.05
CA GLY A 11 -5.42 -24.63 27.22
C GLY A 11 -4.62 -23.34 27.09
N LEU A 12 -4.36 -22.93 25.84
CA LEU A 12 -3.90 -21.57 25.54
C LEU A 12 -4.99 -20.58 25.98
N ALA A 13 -4.70 -19.80 27.02
CA ALA A 13 -5.51 -18.67 27.42
C ALA A 13 -5.39 -17.57 26.34
N SER A 14 -6.36 -17.52 25.43
CA SER A 14 -6.58 -16.36 24.57
C SER A 14 -6.91 -15.16 25.46
N HIS A 15 -6.03 -14.17 25.49
CA HIS A 15 -6.24 -12.89 26.16
C HIS A 15 -7.40 -12.14 25.49
N LYS A 16 -8.64 -12.39 25.91
CA LYS A 16 -9.78 -11.54 25.58
C LYS A 16 -9.64 -10.26 26.41
N ARG A 17 -9.14 -9.19 25.78
CA ARG A 17 -9.31 -7.84 26.34
C ARG A 17 -10.80 -7.50 26.26
N SER A 18 -11.48 -7.57 27.39
CA SER A 18 -12.83 -7.06 27.55
C SER A 18 -12.74 -5.53 27.53
N PHE A 19 -13.22 -4.90 26.46
CA PHE A 19 -13.26 -3.44 26.36
C PHE A 19 -14.53 -2.92 27.04
N GLU A 20 -14.38 -2.12 28.09
CA GLU A 20 -15.48 -1.62 28.92
C GLU A 20 -16.24 -0.42 28.32
N HIS A 21 -15.88 0.07 27.12
CA HIS A 21 -16.55 1.21 26.49
C HIS A 21 -16.82 0.99 24.98
N PRO A 22 -18.08 1.10 24.51
CA PRO A 22 -18.45 0.84 23.12
C PRO A 22 -17.74 1.74 22.10
N ILE A 23 -17.44 2.99 22.48
CA ILE A 23 -16.88 4.00 21.57
C ILE A 23 -15.39 3.74 21.27
N GLU A 24 -14.63 3.27 22.25
CA GLU A 24 -13.21 2.91 22.05
C GLU A 24 -13.10 1.66 21.16
N ALA A 25 -13.99 0.69 21.36
CA ALA A 25 -14.08 -0.50 20.50
C ALA A 25 -14.53 -0.17 19.06
N ILE A 26 -15.33 0.88 18.86
CA ILE A 26 -15.73 1.35 17.52
C ILE A 26 -14.56 2.03 16.80
N ARG A 27 -13.72 2.79 17.52
CA ARG A 27 -12.52 3.44 16.96
C ARG A 27 -11.46 2.44 16.52
N GLU A 28 -11.30 1.33 17.24
CA GLU A 28 -10.42 0.22 16.82
C GLU A 28 -11.01 -0.66 15.69
N ALA A 29 -12.31 -0.54 15.37
CA ALA A 29 -12.99 -1.43 14.42
C ALA A 29 -13.07 -0.94 12.96
N VAL A 30 -12.55 0.26 12.66
CA VAL A 30 -12.61 0.85 11.30
C VAL A 30 -11.20 0.94 10.70
N VAL A 31 -10.76 -0.17 10.12
CA VAL A 31 -9.49 -0.25 9.37
C VAL A 31 -9.68 0.11 7.90
N MET A 32 -8.63 0.63 7.24
CA MET A 32 -8.68 1.05 5.83
C MET A 32 -9.14 -0.08 4.90
N CYS A 33 -8.72 -1.32 5.13
CA CYS A 33 -9.20 -2.49 4.39
C CYS A 33 -10.73 -2.63 4.42
N ARG A 34 -11.38 -2.31 5.56
CA ARG A 34 -12.83 -2.37 5.72
C ARG A 34 -13.52 -1.26 4.95
N LEU A 35 -12.96 -0.05 4.99
CA LEU A 35 -13.46 1.09 4.21
C LEU A 35 -13.38 0.78 2.71
N LEU A 36 -12.22 0.34 2.21
CA LEU A 36 -12.04 -0.02 0.80
C LEU A 36 -13.06 -1.06 0.33
N ARG A 37 -13.24 -2.15 1.07
CA ARG A 37 -14.26 -3.18 0.73
C ARG A 37 -15.69 -2.65 0.76
N THR A 38 -15.97 -1.66 1.60
CA THR A 38 -17.29 -1.03 1.67
C THR A 38 -17.50 -0.11 0.48
N THR A 39 -16.49 0.68 0.12
CA THR A 39 -16.48 1.58 -1.05
C THR A 39 -16.81 0.83 -2.34
N MET A 40 -16.36 -0.41 -2.52
CA MET A 40 -16.68 -1.25 -3.68
C MET A 40 -18.18 -1.52 -3.87
N ARG A 41 -19.01 -1.39 -2.82
CA ARG A 41 -20.47 -1.52 -2.91
C ARG A 41 -21.18 -0.23 -3.31
N LEU A 42 -20.46 0.88 -3.36
CA LEU A 42 -20.99 2.21 -3.70
C LEU A 42 -20.80 2.56 -5.18
N ARG A 43 -20.29 1.63 -6.00
CA ARG A 43 -20.00 1.82 -7.43
C ARG A 43 -19.15 3.08 -7.70
N PRO A 44 -17.96 3.19 -7.10
CA PRO A 44 -17.12 4.37 -7.23
C PRO A 44 -16.49 4.45 -8.63
N ASP A 45 -16.49 5.62 -9.27
CA ASP A 45 -15.76 5.78 -10.53
C ASP A 45 -14.24 5.83 -10.34
N ARG A 46 -13.78 6.29 -9.16
CA ARG A 46 -12.37 6.39 -8.76
C ARG A 46 -12.23 6.08 -7.27
N ILE A 47 -11.12 5.47 -6.88
CA ILE A 47 -10.80 5.20 -5.47
C ILE A 47 -9.52 5.94 -5.10
N VAL A 48 -9.64 6.91 -4.19
CA VAL A 48 -8.51 7.68 -3.67
C VAL A 48 -8.28 7.28 -2.22
N VAL A 49 -7.03 6.97 -1.90
CA VAL A 49 -6.59 6.72 -0.53
C VAL A 49 -5.62 7.80 -0.14
N GLY A 50 -5.90 8.51 0.95
CA GLY A 50 -5.04 9.62 1.40
C GLY A 50 -3.60 9.17 1.57
N GLU A 51 -3.36 8.12 2.35
CA GLU A 51 -2.04 7.56 2.59
C GLU A 51 -2.13 6.05 2.82
N ILE A 52 -1.21 5.29 2.23
CA ILE A 52 -1.00 3.86 2.50
C ILE A 52 0.17 3.70 3.45
N ARG A 53 -0.03 2.90 4.49
CA ARG A 53 0.91 2.63 5.57
C ARG A 53 1.11 1.13 5.86
N GLY A 54 0.37 0.24 5.20
CA GLY A 54 0.52 -1.21 5.38
C GLY A 54 -0.36 -2.06 4.47
N GLY A 55 -0.81 -3.21 5.00
CA GLY A 55 -1.57 -4.26 4.30
C GLY A 55 -2.82 -3.83 3.51
N GLU A 56 -3.35 -2.63 3.72
CA GLU A 56 -4.41 -2.06 2.87
C GLU A 56 -3.95 -1.83 1.43
N ALA A 57 -2.65 -1.73 1.17
CA ALA A 57 -2.07 -1.66 -0.17
C ALA A 57 -2.61 -2.77 -1.08
N TYR A 58 -2.61 -4.02 -0.58
CA TYR A 58 -3.15 -5.16 -1.30
C TYR A 58 -4.63 -4.98 -1.62
N THR A 59 -5.40 -4.52 -0.63
CA THR A 59 -6.85 -4.32 -0.80
C THR A 59 -7.12 -3.21 -1.82
N LEU A 60 -6.34 -2.13 -1.81
CA LEU A 60 -6.46 -1.03 -2.76
C LEU A 60 -6.16 -1.49 -4.19
N LEU A 61 -5.05 -2.18 -4.43
CA LEU A 61 -4.70 -2.67 -5.77
C LEU A 61 -5.75 -3.66 -6.28
N LYS A 62 -6.29 -4.52 -5.41
CA LYS A 62 -7.42 -5.38 -5.77
C LYS A 62 -8.65 -4.56 -6.17
N SER A 63 -8.95 -3.49 -5.45
CA SER A 63 -10.08 -2.60 -5.74
C SER A 63 -9.93 -1.91 -7.10
N TRP A 64 -8.74 -1.37 -7.41
CA TRP A 64 -8.47 -0.76 -8.72
C TRP A 64 -8.56 -1.77 -9.88
N ASN A 65 -8.13 -3.02 -9.65
CA ASN A 65 -8.16 -4.08 -10.67
C ASN A 65 -9.53 -4.76 -10.85
N SER A 66 -10.54 -4.48 -10.02
CA SER A 66 -11.83 -5.19 -10.04
C SER A 66 -12.99 -4.33 -10.56
N GLY A 67 -12.71 -3.51 -11.57
CA GLY A 67 -13.73 -2.73 -12.29
C GLY A 67 -13.87 -1.27 -11.85
N HIS A 68 -12.94 -0.78 -11.02
CA HIS A 68 -12.87 0.64 -10.64
C HIS A 68 -11.50 1.20 -11.01
N PRO A 69 -11.19 1.28 -12.33
CA PRO A 69 -9.90 1.75 -12.77
C PRO A 69 -9.71 3.21 -12.35
N GLY A 70 -8.48 3.56 -12.00
CA GLY A 70 -8.09 4.92 -11.67
C GLY A 70 -8.33 5.30 -10.21
N GLY A 71 -7.43 6.15 -9.74
CA GLY A 71 -7.32 6.50 -8.35
C GLY A 71 -5.95 7.09 -8.07
N VAL A 72 -5.77 7.53 -6.84
CA VAL A 72 -4.49 8.05 -6.36
C VAL A 72 -4.30 7.54 -4.95
N ALA A 73 -3.06 7.22 -4.62
CA ALA A 73 -2.67 7.06 -3.24
C ALA A 73 -1.32 7.71 -2.99
N THR A 74 -1.07 8.09 -1.74
CA THR A 74 0.24 8.60 -1.33
C THR A 74 0.90 7.64 -0.36
N MET A 75 2.22 7.70 -0.29
CA MET A 75 3.04 7.03 0.72
C MET A 75 4.38 7.75 0.83
N HIS A 76 5.09 7.50 1.92
CA HIS A 76 6.43 8.03 2.12
C HIS A 76 7.48 7.17 1.44
N ALA A 77 8.26 7.74 0.53
CA ALA A 77 9.45 7.15 -0.10
C ALA A 77 10.40 8.27 -0.54
N ASN A 78 11.68 7.96 -0.74
CA ASN A 78 12.67 8.96 -1.17
C ASN A 78 12.92 8.94 -2.69
N SER A 79 12.33 7.99 -3.42
CA SER A 79 12.37 7.92 -4.89
C SER A 79 11.19 7.13 -5.43
N SER A 80 10.99 7.18 -6.75
CA SER A 80 9.97 6.37 -7.41
C SER A 80 10.21 4.86 -7.22
N GLU A 81 11.47 4.42 -7.34
CA GLU A 81 11.88 3.03 -7.18
C GLU A 81 11.63 2.53 -5.75
N GLU A 82 12.09 3.28 -4.74
CA GLU A 82 11.88 2.94 -3.34
C GLU A 82 10.38 2.90 -3.01
N GLY A 83 9.58 3.80 -3.62
CA GLY A 83 8.13 3.80 -3.48
C GLY A 83 7.49 2.50 -3.96
N LEU A 84 7.89 1.98 -5.13
CA LEU A 84 7.36 0.71 -5.66
C LEU A 84 7.82 -0.50 -4.84
N GLN A 85 9.08 -0.52 -4.38
CA GLN A 85 9.57 -1.58 -3.49
C GLN A 85 8.83 -1.58 -2.15
N LYS A 86 8.63 -0.40 -1.56
CA LYS A 86 7.88 -0.23 -0.31
C LYS A 86 6.41 -0.60 -0.46
N LEU A 87 5.80 -0.29 -1.60
CA LEU A 87 4.45 -0.75 -1.91
C LEU A 87 4.36 -2.29 -1.93
N ALA A 88 5.38 -2.97 -2.47
CA ALA A 88 5.45 -4.44 -2.43
C ALA A 88 5.53 -4.97 -0.98
N HIS A 89 6.34 -4.35 -0.13
CA HIS A 89 6.39 -4.69 1.29
C HIS A 89 5.04 -4.51 2.00
N TYR A 90 4.37 -3.38 1.77
CA TYR A 90 3.03 -3.14 2.32
C TYR A 90 2.00 -4.16 1.83
N ILE A 91 2.11 -4.64 0.59
CA ILE A 91 1.23 -5.71 0.11
C ILE A 91 1.47 -7.00 0.90
N TYR A 92 2.72 -7.37 1.18
CA TYR A 92 3.06 -8.58 1.95
C TYR A 92 2.59 -8.56 3.40
N GLU A 93 2.37 -7.37 3.98
CA GLU A 93 1.75 -7.25 5.31
C GLU A 93 0.30 -7.74 5.34
N ASN A 94 -0.35 -7.85 4.18
CA ASN A 94 -1.67 -8.45 4.08
C ASN A 94 -1.57 -9.98 4.11
N GLU A 95 -2.26 -10.62 5.05
CA GLU A 95 -2.32 -12.09 5.18
C GLU A 95 -2.70 -12.80 3.87
N SER A 96 -3.57 -12.19 3.06
CA SER A 96 -4.01 -12.76 1.78
C SER A 96 -2.93 -12.73 0.67
N ALA A 97 -1.84 -12.01 0.87
CA ALA A 97 -0.75 -11.85 -0.09
C ALA A 97 0.54 -12.57 0.29
N GLN A 98 0.64 -13.11 1.51
CA GLN A 98 1.87 -13.78 2.02
C GLN A 98 2.28 -15.01 1.19
N GLY A 99 1.35 -15.64 0.49
CA GLY A 99 1.63 -16.79 -0.39
C GLY A 99 2.03 -16.44 -1.82
N PHE A 100 2.08 -15.16 -2.19
CA PHE A 100 2.42 -14.75 -3.56
C PHE A 100 3.92 -14.60 -3.77
N THR A 101 4.39 -15.03 -4.95
CA THR A 101 5.78 -14.85 -5.36
C THR A 101 6.09 -13.36 -5.57
N PRO A 102 7.37 -12.94 -5.44
CA PRO A 102 7.79 -11.58 -5.76
C PRO A 102 7.34 -11.13 -7.16
N ASP A 103 7.50 -12.01 -8.15
CA ASP A 103 7.00 -11.77 -9.52
C ASP A 103 5.50 -11.45 -9.57
N THR A 104 4.68 -12.22 -8.84
CA THR A 104 3.22 -12.00 -8.82
C THR A 104 2.88 -10.62 -8.26
N ILE A 105 3.55 -10.22 -7.17
CA ILE A 105 3.35 -8.91 -6.55
C ILE A 105 3.87 -7.79 -7.45
N GLY A 106 5.07 -7.93 -7.99
CA GLY A 106 5.68 -6.97 -8.90
C GLY A 106 4.83 -6.73 -10.14
N TRP A 107 4.34 -7.80 -10.78
CA TRP A 107 3.40 -7.70 -11.90
C TRP A 107 2.07 -7.06 -11.50
N MET A 108 1.53 -7.39 -10.33
CA MET A 108 0.30 -6.77 -9.84
C MET A 108 0.48 -5.26 -9.63
N ILE A 109 1.61 -4.82 -9.08
CA ILE A 109 1.93 -3.39 -8.93
C ILE A 109 2.08 -2.75 -10.30
N ALA A 110 2.92 -3.30 -11.18
CA ALA A 110 3.20 -2.73 -12.50
C ALA A 110 1.94 -2.61 -13.39
N LYS A 111 0.97 -3.52 -13.22
CA LYS A 111 -0.32 -3.43 -13.90
C LYS A 111 -1.24 -2.36 -13.30
N SER A 112 -1.13 -2.10 -12.00
CA SER A 112 -2.05 -1.22 -11.25
C SER A 112 -1.58 0.23 -11.20
N VAL A 113 -0.27 0.44 -11.13
CA VAL A 113 0.37 1.75 -10.99
C VAL A 113 0.86 2.18 -12.37
N ASN A 114 0.31 3.27 -12.89
CA ASN A 114 0.75 3.81 -14.19
C ASN A 114 1.83 4.88 -14.03
N LEU A 115 1.72 5.71 -13.00
CA LEU A 115 2.60 6.84 -12.75
C LEU A 115 2.98 6.89 -11.26
N VAL A 116 4.24 7.23 -11.00
CA VAL A 116 4.77 7.60 -9.69
C VAL A 116 5.24 9.04 -9.77
N VAL A 117 4.77 9.87 -8.83
CA VAL A 117 5.14 11.29 -8.72
C VAL A 117 5.80 11.49 -7.37
N VAL A 118 7.07 11.86 -7.38
CA VAL A 118 7.85 12.13 -6.16
C VAL A 118 7.81 13.61 -5.87
N ILE A 119 7.45 13.95 -4.64
CA ILE A 119 7.38 15.33 -4.16
C ILE A 119 8.33 15.47 -2.98
N GLU A 120 9.32 16.35 -3.13
CA GLU A 120 10.31 16.63 -2.09
C GLU A 120 10.16 18.05 -1.56
N LYS A 121 10.61 18.25 -0.32
CA LYS A 121 10.75 19.59 0.26
C LYS A 121 12.08 20.18 -0.20
N ILE A 122 12.04 21.36 -0.79
CA ILE A 122 13.28 22.06 -1.17
C ILE A 122 13.89 22.69 0.09
N ALA A 123 15.19 22.49 0.30
CA ALA A 123 15.89 23.05 1.46
C ALA A 123 16.15 24.56 1.33
N MET A 124 16.39 25.05 0.12
CA MET A 124 16.83 26.43 -0.15
C MET A 124 15.70 27.42 -0.45
N GLU A 125 14.48 26.95 -0.71
CA GLU A 125 13.29 27.79 -0.87
C GLU A 125 12.14 27.22 -0.03
N PRO A 126 11.27 28.05 0.56
CA PRO A 126 10.08 27.57 1.24
C PRO A 126 9.12 26.94 0.22
N GLY A 127 9.15 25.60 0.09
CA GLY A 127 8.26 24.93 -0.85
C GLY A 127 8.40 23.41 -0.94
N ARG A 128 7.50 22.82 -1.74
CA ARG A 128 7.57 21.44 -2.21
C ARG A 128 7.65 21.46 -3.74
N MET A 129 8.38 20.51 -4.30
CA MET A 129 8.57 20.39 -5.74
C MET A 129 8.46 18.95 -6.18
N VAL A 130 7.92 18.76 -7.38
CA VAL A 130 7.94 17.45 -8.05
C VAL A 130 9.34 17.22 -8.57
N THR A 131 10.08 16.30 -7.94
CA THR A 131 11.47 15.99 -8.31
C THR A 131 11.56 14.89 -9.34
N GLU A 132 10.56 14.00 -9.39
CA GLU A 132 10.57 12.85 -10.29
C GLU A 132 9.14 12.53 -10.74
N ILE A 133 8.97 12.26 -12.04
CA ILE A 133 7.76 11.65 -12.59
C ILE A 133 8.20 10.42 -13.39
N CYS A 134 7.75 9.25 -12.97
CA CYS A 134 8.07 7.98 -13.61
C CYS A 134 6.81 7.28 -14.08
N GLU A 135 6.79 6.89 -15.35
CA GLU A 135 5.82 5.94 -15.88
C GLU A 135 6.30 4.52 -15.56
N VAL A 136 5.40 3.68 -15.04
CA VAL A 136 5.66 2.26 -14.79
C VAL A 136 5.10 1.45 -15.96
N SER A 137 5.96 0.67 -16.61
CA SER A 137 5.62 -0.06 -17.84
C SER A 137 5.64 -1.59 -17.69
N GLY A 138 6.22 -2.12 -16.61
CA GLY A 138 6.28 -3.55 -16.37
C GLY A 138 7.14 -3.93 -15.16
N PHE A 139 7.28 -5.23 -14.95
CA PHE A 139 8.14 -5.83 -13.93
C PHE A 139 8.85 -7.05 -14.52
N MET A 140 10.18 -7.12 -14.43
CA MET A 140 10.98 -8.23 -14.98
C MET A 140 12.30 -8.34 -14.24
N ASN A 141 12.77 -9.57 -13.99
CA ASN A 141 14.04 -9.85 -13.29
C ASN A 141 14.14 -9.11 -11.95
N ASP A 142 13.07 -9.17 -11.15
CA ASP A 142 12.95 -8.48 -9.86
C ASP A 142 13.03 -6.93 -9.91
N CYS A 143 12.95 -6.33 -11.10
CA CYS A 143 13.01 -4.87 -11.28
C CYS A 143 11.75 -4.32 -11.95
N TYR A 144 11.36 -3.10 -11.57
CA TYR A 144 10.31 -2.34 -12.26
C TYR A 144 10.89 -1.64 -13.50
N ASN A 145 10.26 -1.85 -14.65
CA ASN A 145 10.59 -1.13 -15.87
C ASN A 145 9.93 0.25 -15.82
N MET A 146 10.74 1.28 -15.59
CA MET A 146 10.26 2.67 -15.46
C MET A 146 10.82 3.56 -16.56
N ASN A 147 9.99 4.47 -17.07
CA ASN A 147 10.40 5.55 -17.95
C ASN A 147 10.34 6.87 -17.15
N VAL A 148 11.51 7.49 -16.93
CA VAL A 148 11.58 8.79 -16.27
C VAL A 148 11.11 9.87 -17.26
N LEU A 149 9.98 10.49 -16.96
CA LEU A 149 9.38 11.56 -17.77
C LEU A 149 9.86 12.94 -17.32
N CYS A 150 10.20 13.08 -16.04
CA CYS A 150 10.72 14.29 -15.44
C CYS A 150 11.70 13.93 -14.33
N LEU A 151 12.87 14.58 -14.32
CA LEU A 151 13.79 14.58 -13.20
C LEU A 151 14.26 16.02 -12.96
N GLN A 152 14.04 16.53 -11.76
CA GLN A 152 14.44 17.88 -11.38
C GLN A 152 15.50 17.79 -10.29
N SER A 153 16.75 18.03 -10.65
CA SER A 153 17.86 18.10 -9.70
C SER A 153 17.98 19.49 -9.06
N ASN A 154 17.64 20.57 -9.78
CA ASN A 154 18.07 21.93 -9.43
C ASN A 154 17.00 23.04 -9.64
N GLY A 155 15.71 22.72 -9.63
CA GLY A 155 14.62 23.70 -9.85
C GLY A 155 14.33 24.08 -11.30
N TYR A 156 15.00 23.44 -12.27
CA TYR A 156 14.67 23.53 -13.70
C TYR A 156 14.13 22.18 -14.18
N CYS A 157 12.99 22.21 -14.88
CA CYS A 157 12.29 21.04 -15.36
C CYS A 157 12.79 20.65 -16.76
N GLU A 158 13.42 19.49 -16.91
CA GLU A 158 13.57 18.85 -18.23
C GLU A 158 12.44 17.84 -18.38
N PHE A 159 11.24 18.30 -18.77
CA PHE A 159 10.15 17.40 -19.15
C PHE A 159 10.48 16.80 -20.53
N LYS A 160 10.59 15.48 -20.61
CA LYS A 160 10.85 14.75 -21.87
C LYS A 160 9.58 14.02 -22.31
N PRO A 161 8.58 14.72 -22.89
CA PRO A 161 7.43 14.03 -23.44
C PRO A 161 7.88 13.18 -24.63
N ARG A 162 7.41 11.93 -24.68
CA ARG A 162 7.36 11.19 -25.95
C ARG A 162 6.30 11.85 -26.82
N ILE A 163 6.74 12.57 -27.86
CA ILE A 163 5.90 12.93 -29.02
C ILE A 163 6.09 11.83 -30.07
#